data_AF-A0A954NXX3-F1
#
_entry.id   AF-A0A954NXX3-F1
#
_cell.length_a   1.000
_cell.length_b   1.000
_cell.length_c   1.000
_cell.angle_alpha   90.00
_cell.angle_beta   90.00
_cell.angle_gamma   90.00
#
_symmetry.space_group_name_H-M   'P 1'
#
loop_
_entity.id
_entity.type
_entity.pdbx_description
1 polymer ?
#
loop_
_entity_poly.entity_id
_entity_poly.type
_entity_poly.pdbx_seq_one_letter_code
_entity_poly.pdbx_strand_id
1 'polypeptide(L)'
;MQLQMGRPRREVLHDLGIRSGVDDMKSLAAILIQADRFGSSIAQALRVQSESMRVKRSQMAEEKAQQTAVKMIFPLVLFIFPGIFVVLVGPAAIMMIRNLLTT
;
A
#
# COMPACT_ATOMS: atom_id res chain seq x y z
N MET A 1 18.43 25.11 -17.79
CA MET A 1 18.65 26.55 -18.07
C MET A 1 18.15 27.51 -16.98
N GLN A 2 17.19 27.17 -16.10
CA GLN A 2 16.74 28.13 -15.06
C GLN A 2 17.76 28.41 -13.96
N LEU A 3 18.63 27.45 -13.62
CA LEU A 3 19.77 27.63 -12.70
C LEU A 3 20.82 28.61 -13.23
N GLN A 4 21.01 28.68 -14.55
CA GLN A 4 21.92 29.63 -15.19
C GLN A 4 21.33 31.04 -15.31
N MET A 5 20.01 31.18 -15.08
CA MET A 5 19.28 32.45 -15.14
C MET A 5 19.19 33.15 -13.77
N GLY A 6 20.07 32.79 -12.82
CA GLY A 6 20.14 33.43 -11.49
C GLY A 6 19.02 33.08 -10.51
N ARG A 7 18.12 32.16 -10.85
CA ARG A 7 17.08 31.70 -9.91
C ARG A 7 17.69 30.79 -8.83
N PRO A 8 17.32 30.97 -7.55
CA PRO A 8 17.84 30.16 -6.47
C PRO A 8 17.50 28.68 -6.70
N ARG A 9 18.52 27.81 -6.60
CA ARG A 9 18.42 26.37 -6.86
C ARG A 9 17.27 25.68 -6.12
N ARG A 10 16.99 26.16 -4.91
CA ARG A 10 15.87 25.72 -4.08
C ARG A 10 14.51 25.92 -4.74
N GLU A 11 14.30 27.08 -5.35
CA GLU A 11 13.04 27.44 -5.98
C GLU A 11 12.82 26.63 -7.26
N VAL A 12 13.88 26.43 -8.05
CA VAL A 12 13.84 25.59 -9.26
C VAL A 12 13.53 24.13 -8.94
N LEU A 13 14.14 23.57 -7.89
CA LEU A 13 13.88 22.19 -7.45
C LEU A 13 12.45 22.04 -6.91
N HIS A 14 11.97 23.02 -6.14
CA HIS A 14 10.60 23.04 -5.64
C HIS A 14 9.58 23.07 -6.78
N ASP A 15 9.77 23.96 -7.76
CA ASP A 15 8.91 24.06 -8.93
C ASP A 15 8.95 22.78 -9.79
N LEU A 16 10.09 22.10 -9.86
CA LEU A 16 10.22 20.81 -10.55
C LEU A 16 9.35 19.72 -9.88
N GLY A 17 9.32 19.69 -8.54
CA GLY A 17 8.49 18.77 -7.77
C GLY A 17 6.99 19.05 -7.94
N ILE A 18 6.58 20.31 -8.01
CA ILE A 18 5.17 20.69 -8.21
C ILE A 18 4.72 20.39 -9.64
N ARG A 19 5.53 20.72 -10.65
CA ARG A 19 5.14 20.59 -12.06
C ARG A 19 5.14 19.15 -12.59
N SER A 20 5.85 18.25 -11.92
CA SER A 20 5.89 16.84 -12.31
C SER A 20 4.65 16.06 -11.88
N GLY A 21 3.91 16.52 -10.87
CA GLY A 21 2.68 15.87 -10.40
C GLY A 21 2.87 14.46 -9.80
N VAL A 22 4.11 14.03 -9.59
CA VAL A 22 4.47 12.73 -9.03
C VAL A 22 5.04 12.94 -7.63
N ASP A 23 4.44 12.30 -6.63
CA ASP A 23 4.86 12.48 -5.22
C ASP A 23 6.33 12.10 -4.98
N ASP A 24 6.84 11.08 -5.68
CA ASP A 24 8.24 10.67 -5.60
C ASP A 24 9.19 11.78 -6.11
N MET A 25 8.79 12.56 -7.12
CA MET A 25 9.58 13.70 -7.61
C MET A 25 9.58 14.88 -6.63
N LYS A 26 8.46 15.10 -5.93
CA LYS A 26 8.37 16.10 -4.87
C LYS A 26 9.27 15.75 -3.67
N SER A 27 9.30 14.47 -3.30
CA SER A 27 10.24 13.94 -2.29
C SER A 27 11.69 14.14 -2.69
N LEU A 28 12.04 13.79 -3.93
CA LEU A 28 13.39 13.95 -4.46
C LEU A 28 13.85 15.41 -4.45
N ALA A 29 12.99 16.35 -4.87
CA ALA A 29 13.27 17.77 -4.83
C ALA A 29 13.56 18.28 -3.41
N ALA A 30 12.77 17.86 -2.42
CA ALA A 30 12.96 18.24 -1.03
C ALA A 30 14.30 17.72 -0.46
N ILE A 31 14.69 16.49 -0.81
CA ILE A 31 15.97 15.89 -0.42
C ILE A 31 17.15 16.63 -1.05
N LEU A 32 17.06 16.99 -2.34
CA LEU A 32 18.11 17.76 -3.02
C LEU A 32 18.29 19.17 -2.40
N ILE A 33 17.19 19.82 -2.00
CA ILE A 33 17.21 21.10 -1.29
C ILE A 33 17.89 20.97 0.08
N GLN A 34 17.62 19.89 0.81
CA GLN A 34 18.28 19.63 2.09
C GLN A 34 19.76 19.32 1.92
N ALA A 35 20.14 18.50 0.93
CA ALA A 35 21.53 18.15 0.66
C ALA A 35 22.38 19.39 0.27
N ASP A 36 21.82 20.31 -0.52
CA ASP A 36 22.46 21.58 -0.90
C ASP A 36 22.68 22.51 0.31
N ARG A 37 21.79 22.48 1.31
CA ARG A 37 21.86 23.34 2.51
C ARG A 37 22.82 22.81 3.58
N PHE A 38 23.04 21.50 3.64
CA PHE A 38 23.84 20.86 4.68
C PHE A 38 25.22 20.36 4.20
N GLY A 39 25.56 20.52 2.91
CA GLY A 39 26.81 19.99 2.35
C GLY A 39 26.92 18.46 2.40
N SER A 40 25.83 17.79 2.79
CA SER A 40 25.70 16.34 2.79
C SER A 40 25.71 15.85 1.36
N SER A 41 26.54 14.85 1.09
CA SER A 41 26.71 14.22 -0.21
C SER A 41 25.35 13.96 -0.89
N ILE A 42 25.02 14.78 -1.90
CA ILE A 42 23.88 14.58 -2.80
C ILE A 42 23.88 13.14 -3.35
N ALA A 43 25.08 12.57 -3.57
CA ALA A 43 25.24 11.19 -3.97
C ALA A 43 24.74 10.18 -2.92
N GLN A 44 24.98 10.42 -1.63
CA GLN A 44 24.48 9.57 -0.55
C GLN A 44 22.96 9.68 -0.41
N ALA A 45 22.42 10.91 -0.52
CA ALA A 45 20.98 11.13 -0.50
C ALA A 45 20.26 10.44 -1.67
N LEU A 46 20.80 10.55 -2.89
CA LEU A 46 20.31 9.84 -4.08
C LEU A 46 20.43 8.32 -3.93
N ARG A 47 21.51 7.82 -3.32
CA ARG A 47 21.72 6.38 -3.11
C ARG A 47 20.69 5.80 -2.14
N VAL A 48 20.44 6.49 -1.02
CA VAL A 48 19.41 6.08 -0.05
C VAL A 48 18.01 6.16 -0.65
N GLN A 49 17.70 7.23 -1.40
CA GLN A 49 16.40 7.35 -2.08
C GLN A 49 16.22 6.23 -3.12
N SER A 50 17.26 5.90 -3.89
CA SER A 50 17.21 4.82 -4.89
C SER A 50 16.98 3.45 -4.26
N GLU A 51 17.60 3.18 -3.12
CA GLU A 51 17.39 1.95 -2.36
C GLU A 51 15.96 1.88 -1.81
N SER A 52 15.49 2.98 -1.22
CA SER A 52 14.11 3.09 -0.72
C SER A 52 13.08 2.89 -1.84
N MET A 53 13.33 3.41 -3.05
CA MET A 53 12.46 3.18 -4.20
C MET A 53 12.42 1.71 -4.64
N ARG A 54 13.54 0.97 -4.54
CA ARG A 54 13.57 -0.47 -4.81
C ARG A 54 12.74 -1.24 -3.79
N VAL A 55 12.91 -0.94 -2.51
CA VAL A 55 12.13 -1.55 -1.42
C VAL A 55 10.63 -1.26 -1.59
N LYS A 56 10.26 -0.01 -1.87
CA LYS A 56 8.86 0.40 -2.12
C LYS A 56 8.23 -0.38 -3.26
N ARG A 57 8.97 -0.66 -4.35
CA ARG A 57 8.45 -1.51 -5.45
C ARG A 57 8.18 -2.94 -5.01
N SER A 58 9.07 -3.52 -4.19
CA SER A 58 8.85 -4.86 -3.63
C SER A 58 7.62 -4.90 -2.74
N GLN A 59 7.48 -3.92 -1.84
CA GLN A 59 6.33 -3.82 -0.94
C GLN A 59 5.00 -3.66 -1.69
N MET A 60 4.94 -2.83 -2.75
CA MET A 60 3.73 -2.72 -3.57
C MET A 60 3.37 -4.03 -4.27
N ALA A 61 4.35 -4.86 -4.63
CA ALA A 61 4.12 -6.18 -5.20
C ALA A 61 3.59 -7.15 -4.14
N GLU A 62 4.19 -7.15 -2.94
CA GLU A 62 3.74 -7.96 -1.80
C GLU A 62 2.33 -7.57 -1.34
N GLU A 63 2.02 -6.27 -1.32
CA GLU A 63 0.71 -5.77 -0.93
C GLU A 63 -0.38 -6.24 -1.91
N LYS A 64 -0.11 -6.20 -3.22
CA LYS A 64 -1.01 -6.78 -4.24
C LYS A 64 -1.19 -8.29 -4.07
N ALA A 65 -0.13 -9.00 -3.70
CA ALA A 65 -0.22 -10.44 -3.41
C ALA A 65 -1.09 -10.71 -2.18
N GLN A 66 -0.93 -9.95 -1.09
CA GLN A 66 -1.73 -10.10 0.13
C GLN A 66 -3.21 -9.75 -0.08
N GLN A 67 -3.52 -8.73 -0.89
CA GLN A 67 -4.90 -8.40 -1.25
C GLN A 67 -5.61 -9.55 -1.98
N THR A 68 -4.86 -10.42 -2.68
CA THR A 68 -5.42 -11.60 -3.34
C THR A 68 -5.88 -12.66 -2.34
N ALA A 69 -5.14 -12.85 -1.24
CA ALA A 69 -5.50 -13.79 -0.18
C ALA A 69 -6.83 -13.39 0.50
N VAL A 70 -7.03 -12.10 0.79
CA VAL A 70 -8.28 -11.62 1.39
C VAL A 70 -9.48 -11.83 0.46
N LYS A 71 -9.30 -11.62 -0.85
CA LYS A 71 -10.35 -11.89 -1.85
C LYS A 71 -10.72 -13.37 -1.95
N MET A 72 -9.81 -14.29 -1.64
CA MET A 72 -10.07 -15.74 -1.61
C MET A 72 -10.87 -16.17 -0.38
N ILE A 73 -10.80 -15.44 0.74
CA ILE A 73 -11.57 -15.74 1.96
C ILE A 73 -13.08 -15.60 1.71
N PHE A 74 -13.50 -14.60 0.94
CA PHE A 74 -14.92 -14.36 0.66
C PHE A 74 -15.64 -15.58 0.04
N PRO A 75 -15.19 -16.17 -1.08
CA PRO A 75 -15.80 -17.38 -1.62
C PRO A 75 -15.63 -18.58 -0.68
N LEU A 76 -14.49 -18.71 0.00
CA LEU A 76 -14.26 -19.77 0.99
C LEU A 76 -15.34 -19.78 2.08
N VAL A 77 -15.63 -18.62 2.67
CA VAL A 77 -16.68 -18.48 3.68
C VAL A 77 -18.04 -18.76 3.05
N LEU A 78 -18.36 -18.16 1.89
CA LEU A 78 -19.66 -18.35 1.25
C LEU A 78 -19.98 -19.82 0.92
N PHE A 79 -18.97 -20.63 0.57
CA PHE A 79 -19.18 -22.05 0.21
C PHE A 79 -19.00 -23.02 1.38
N ILE A 80 -18.06 -22.77 2.31
CA ILE A 80 -17.81 -23.67 3.45
C ILE A 80 -18.74 -23.37 4.63
N PHE A 81 -19.01 -22.09 4.92
CA PHE A 81 -19.83 -21.69 6.08
C PHE A 81 -21.24 -22.30 6.06
N PRO A 82 -21.97 -22.33 4.93
CA PRO A 82 -23.28 -22.99 4.89
C PRO A 82 -23.18 -24.49 5.16
N GLY A 83 -22.15 -25.15 4.65
CA GLY A 83 -21.92 -26.58 4.91
C GLY A 83 -21.71 -26.86 6.39
N ILE A 84 -20.85 -26.08 7.04
CA ILE A 84 -20.60 -26.19 8.49
C ILE A 84 -21.88 -25.88 9.29
N PHE A 85 -22.63 -24.85 8.89
CA PHE A 85 -23.90 -24.48 9.52
C PHE A 85 -24.93 -25.61 9.47
N VAL A 86 -25.10 -26.25 8.31
CA VAL A 86 -26.01 -27.39 8.15
C VAL A 86 -25.58 -28.57 9.02
N VAL A 87 -24.28 -28.86 9.13
CA VAL A 87 -23.78 -29.98 9.94
C VAL A 87 -23.98 -29.73 11.44
N LEU A 88 -23.73 -28.51 11.91
CA LEU A 88 -23.86 -28.16 13.33
C LEU A 88 -25.31 -27.93 13.76
N VAL A 89 -26.05 -27.12 12.99
CA VAL A 89 -27.40 -26.65 13.37
C VAL A 89 -28.49 -27.57 12.82
N GLY A 90 -28.26 -28.25 11.69
CA GLY A 90 -29.22 -29.16 11.07
C GLY A 90 -29.80 -30.22 12.01
N PRO A 91 -29.00 -31.04 12.72
CA PRO A 91 -29.56 -32.06 13.62
C PRO A 91 -30.28 -31.43 14.82
N ALA A 92 -29.76 -30.33 15.38
CA ALA A 92 -30.38 -29.62 16.49
C ALA A 92 -31.76 -29.06 16.09
N ALA A 93 -31.88 -28.48 14.90
CA ALA A 93 -33.13 -27.99 14.35
C ALA A 93 -34.13 -29.14 14.11
N ILE A 94 -33.69 -30.27 13.53
CA ILE A 94 -34.54 -31.45 13.32
C ILE A 94 -35.03 -32.02 14.66
N MET A 95 -34.15 -32.11 15.66
CA MET A 95 -34.53 -32.56 17.00
C MET A 95 -35.55 -31.63 17.66
N MET A 96 -35.35 -30.32 17.56
CA MET A 96 -36.26 -29.32 18.12
C MET A 96 -37.64 -29.39 17.47
N ILE A 97 -37.71 -29.50 16.13
CA ILE A 97 -38.97 -29.64 15.39
C ILE A 97 -39.70 -30.93 15.78
N ARG A 98 -38.99 -32.07 15.88
CA ARG A 98 -39.59 -33.33 16.30
C ARG A 98 -40.18 -33.24 17.71
N ASN A 99 -39.46 -32.65 18.65
CA ASN A 99 -39.93 -32.51 20.03
C ASN A 99 -41.18 -31.60 20.12
N LEU A 100 -41.23 -30.52 19.33
CA LEU A 100 -42.39 -29.62 19.24
C LEU A 100 -43.62 -30.26 18.60
N LEU A 101 -43.45 -31.13 17.59
CA LEU A 101 -44.56 -31.81 16.91
C LEU A 101 -45.07 -33.05 17.66
N THR A 102 -44.26 -33.61 18.57
CA THR A 102 -44.61 -34.82 19.35
C THR A 102 -45.24 -34.48 20.70
N THR A 103 -45.21 -33.20 21.12
CA THR A 103 -45.91 -32.67 22.30
C THR A 103 -47.29 -32.16 21.88
#